data_AF-A0A1T4W785-F1
#
_entry.id   AF-A0A1T4W785-F1
#
_cell.length_a   1.000
_cell.length_b   1.000
_cell.length_c   1.000
_cell.angle_alpha   90.00
_cell.angle_beta   90.00
_cell.angle_gamma   90.00
#
_symmetry.space_group_name_H-M   'P 1'
#
loop_
_entity.id
_entity.type
_entity.pdbx_description
1 polymer ?
#
loop_
_entity_poly.entity_id
_entity_poly.type
_entity_poly.pdbx_seq_one_letter_code
_entity_poly.pdbx_strand_id
1 'polypeptide(L)'
;MPKVFDVFGFSFYFFSDESEPLEPVHVHVSKRNSSSSSKFWINSDGTIEMEHNHAGYKSNDLKRIMNTIRDYQEEYIEYWEEYFGCKAIYHDTYKTKEESIDKPRFNPNLGKSR
;
A
#
# COMPACT_ATOMS: atom_id res chain seq x y z
N MET A 1 -13.38 0.25 -8.36
CA MET A 1 -12.58 1.22 -7.59
C MET A 1 -13.51 2.00 -6.69
N PRO A 2 -13.73 1.54 -5.44
CA PRO A 2 -14.38 2.34 -4.42
C PRO A 2 -13.53 3.59 -4.19
N LYS A 3 -14.13 4.75 -4.44
CA LYS A 3 -13.47 6.02 -4.18
C LYS A 3 -13.80 6.42 -2.76
N VAL A 4 -12.78 6.57 -1.91
CA VAL A 4 -12.99 6.91 -0.50
C VAL A 4 -13.19 8.41 -0.37
N PHE A 5 -12.29 9.23 -0.93
CA PHE A 5 -12.45 10.70 -0.91
C PHE A 5 -11.60 11.44 -1.96
N ASP A 6 -11.92 12.73 -2.16
CA ASP A 6 -11.18 13.70 -2.99
C ASP A 6 -10.72 14.90 -2.16
N VAL A 7 -9.42 15.18 -2.15
CA VAL A 7 -8.86 16.33 -1.43
C VAL A 7 -7.71 16.95 -2.23
N PHE A 8 -7.66 18.28 -2.31
CA PHE A 8 -6.61 19.05 -3.02
C PHE A 8 -6.38 18.66 -4.49
N GLY A 9 -7.39 18.11 -5.17
CA GLY A 9 -7.27 17.63 -6.55
C GLY A 9 -6.64 16.24 -6.70
N PHE A 10 -6.47 15.53 -5.59
CA PHE A 10 -6.06 14.12 -5.55
C PHE A 10 -7.25 13.25 -5.16
N SER A 11 -7.31 12.06 -5.76
CA SER A 11 -8.31 11.02 -5.49
C SER A 11 -7.63 9.89 -4.73
N PHE A 12 -8.25 9.47 -3.62
CA PHE A 12 -7.76 8.44 -2.72
C PHE A 12 -8.71 7.23 -2.76
N TYR A 13 -8.17 6.04 -3.01
CA TYR A 13 -8.95 4.82 -3.24
C TYR A 13 -8.12 3.54 -3.01
N PHE A 14 -8.80 2.41 -2.91
CA PHE A 14 -8.22 1.07 -3.08
C PHE A 14 -8.82 0.39 -4.30
N PHE A 15 -8.15 -0.65 -4.79
CA PHE A 15 -8.71 -1.47 -5.86
C PHE A 15 -9.68 -2.49 -5.28
N SER A 16 -10.83 -2.65 -5.93
CA SER A 16 -11.86 -3.62 -5.51
C SER A 16 -11.48 -5.07 -5.79
N ASP A 17 -10.52 -5.26 -6.68
CA ASP A 17 -10.04 -6.54 -7.21
C ASP A 17 -8.53 -6.59 -6.91
N GLU A 18 -8.22 -6.84 -5.64
CA GLU A 18 -6.84 -7.03 -5.16
C GLU A 18 -6.42 -8.49 -5.35
N SER A 19 -5.10 -8.73 -5.42
CA SER A 19 -4.56 -10.08 -5.62
C SER A 19 -4.99 -11.07 -4.53
N GLU A 20 -4.95 -12.38 -4.84
CA GLU A 20 -4.98 -13.45 -3.84
C GLU A 20 -3.55 -14.00 -3.66
N PRO A 21 -2.90 -13.85 -2.49
CA PRO A 21 -3.43 -13.30 -1.23
C PRO A 21 -3.59 -11.77 -1.23
N LEU A 22 -4.53 -11.30 -0.41
CA LEU A 22 -4.82 -9.89 -0.19
C LEU A 22 -3.58 -9.17 0.35
N GLU A 23 -3.28 -7.99 -0.20
CA GLU A 23 -2.14 -7.21 0.22
C GLU A 23 -2.38 -6.52 1.57
N PRO A 24 -1.32 -6.07 2.26
CA PRO A 24 -1.45 -5.18 3.40
C PRO A 24 -2.26 -3.92 3.05
N VAL A 25 -2.85 -3.26 4.05
CA VAL A 25 -3.66 -2.06 3.81
C VAL A 25 -2.82 -0.94 3.20
N HIS A 26 -3.34 -0.37 2.12
CA HIS A 26 -2.67 0.66 1.34
C HIS A 26 -3.65 1.59 0.65
N VAL A 27 -3.13 2.75 0.24
CA VAL A 27 -3.87 3.80 -0.46
C VAL A 27 -3.25 4.03 -1.84
N HIS A 28 -4.08 3.96 -2.87
CA HIS A 28 -3.74 4.49 -4.17
C HIS A 28 -4.16 5.96 -4.26
N VAL A 29 -3.24 6.78 -4.73
CA VAL A 29 -3.48 8.21 -4.95
C VAL A 29 -3.19 8.56 -6.39
N SER A 30 -4.15 9.17 -7.06
CA SER A 30 -3.99 9.74 -8.41
C SER A 30 -4.37 11.22 -8.41
N LYS A 31 -3.82 11.98 -9.38
CA LYS A 31 -4.41 13.29 -9.70
C LYS A 31 -5.78 13.06 -10.32
N ARG A 32 -6.72 13.97 -10.09
CA ARG A 32 -8.02 13.93 -10.74
C ARG A 32 -7.86 13.80 -12.26
N ASN A 33 -8.56 12.84 -12.85
CA ASN A 33 -8.52 12.50 -14.28
C ASN A 33 -7.16 11.96 -14.80
N SER A 34 -6.25 11.54 -13.92
CA SER A 34 -4.99 10.87 -14.29
C SER A 34 -5.16 9.36 -14.28
N SER A 35 -4.59 8.68 -15.29
CA SER A 35 -4.44 7.22 -15.30
C SER A 35 -3.26 6.73 -14.46
N SER A 36 -2.30 7.60 -14.16
CA SER A 36 -1.17 7.29 -13.28
C SER A 36 -1.54 7.52 -11.83
N SER A 37 -1.26 6.52 -10.99
CA SER A 37 -1.42 6.56 -9.54
C SER A 37 -0.11 6.20 -8.84
N SER A 38 -0.06 6.39 -7.54
CA SER A 38 1.04 5.96 -6.67
C SER A 38 0.48 5.28 -5.45
N LYS A 39 1.16 4.23 -5.01
CA LYS A 39 0.77 3.40 -3.87
C LYS A 39 1.47 3.86 -2.60
N PHE A 40 0.70 3.93 -1.52
CA PHE A 40 1.13 4.34 -0.20
C PHE A 40 0.70 3.30 0.82
N TRP A 41 1.66 2.67 1.47
CA TRP A 41 1.44 1.70 2.52
C TRP A 41 1.17 2.36 3.86
N ILE A 42 0.29 1.75 4.67
CA ILE A 42 0.07 2.15 6.06
C ILE A 42 0.74 1.12 6.97
N ASN A 43 1.59 1.59 7.87
CA ASN A 43 2.27 0.78 8.88
C ASN A 43 1.45 0.75 10.18
N SER A 44 1.75 -0.22 11.06
CA SER A 44 1.01 -0.40 12.31
C SER A 44 1.11 0.77 13.30
N ASP A 45 2.13 1.62 13.15
CA ASP A 45 2.35 2.84 13.93
C ASP A 45 1.69 4.09 13.33
N GLY A 46 0.95 3.94 12.22
CA GLY A 46 0.33 5.04 11.47
C GLY A 46 1.30 5.83 10.59
N THR A 47 2.54 5.36 10.42
CA THR A 47 3.45 5.92 9.42
C THR A 47 3.07 5.48 8.01
N ILE A 48 3.36 6.34 7.03
CA ILE A 48 2.99 6.14 5.63
C ILE A 48 4.26 5.98 4.79
N GLU A 49 4.37 4.87 4.08
CA GLU A 49 5.48 4.55 3.19
C GLU A 49 5.02 4.61 1.72
N MET A 50 5.66 5.45 0.91
CA MET A 50 5.38 5.48 -0.52
C MET A 50 6.19 4.38 -1.22
N GLU A 51 5.52 3.50 -1.96
CA GLU A 51 6.19 2.44 -2.72
C GLU A 51 6.92 3.01 -3.95
N HIS A 52 6.22 3.84 -4.72
CA HIS A 52 6.74 4.43 -5.95
C HIS A 52 6.04 5.77 -6.23
N ASN A 53 6.69 6.67 -6.97
CA ASN A 53 6.10 7.95 -7.40
C ASN A 53 5.84 7.96 -8.91
N HIS A 54 5.06 7.01 -9.42
CA HIS A 54 4.78 6.93 -10.87
C HIS A 54 3.94 8.11 -11.37
N ALA A 55 3.16 8.75 -10.50
CA ALA A 55 2.34 9.91 -10.85
C ALA A 55 3.13 11.24 -10.89
N GLY A 56 4.44 11.22 -10.56
CA GLY A 56 5.32 12.38 -10.68
C GLY A 56 4.94 13.53 -9.75
N TYR A 57 4.58 13.23 -8.51
CA TYR A 57 4.26 14.24 -7.50
C TYR A 57 5.50 15.04 -7.10
N LYS A 58 5.33 16.36 -6.94
CA LYS A 58 6.36 17.25 -6.39
C LYS A 58 6.44 17.07 -4.88
N SER A 59 7.56 17.45 -4.26
CA SER A 59 7.76 17.28 -2.81
C SER A 59 6.66 17.93 -1.95
N ASN A 60 6.11 19.07 -2.37
CA ASN A 60 5.00 19.71 -1.66
C ASN A 60 3.69 18.92 -1.78
N ASP A 61 3.43 18.33 -2.94
CA ASP A 61 2.26 17.48 -3.16
C ASP A 61 2.38 16.19 -2.36
N LEU A 62 3.57 15.57 -2.36
CA LEU A 62 3.86 14.39 -1.54
C LEU A 62 3.60 14.66 -0.06
N LYS A 63 4.07 15.80 0.47
CA LYS A 63 3.79 16.18 1.87
C LYS A 63 2.29 16.31 2.14
N ARG A 64 1.54 16.93 1.22
CA ARG A 64 0.08 17.08 1.36
C ARG A 64 -0.62 15.73 1.33
N ILE A 65 -0.28 14.88 0.36
CA ILE A 65 -0.83 13.53 0.21
C ILE A 65 -0.57 12.72 1.48
N MET A 66 0.67 12.67 1.96
CA MET A 66 1.03 11.93 3.17
C MET A 66 0.28 12.43 4.41
N ASN A 67 0.12 13.74 4.55
CA ASN A 67 -0.64 14.30 5.67
C ASN A 67 -2.13 13.96 5.57
N THR A 68 -2.73 14.10 4.37
CA THR A 68 -4.12 13.69 4.16
C THR A 68 -4.32 12.21 4.46
N ILE A 69 -3.42 11.32 4.03
CA ILE A 69 -3.54 9.90 4.39
C ILE A 69 -3.52 9.73 5.91
N ARG A 70 -2.59 10.37 6.62
CA ARG A 70 -2.53 10.28 8.09
C ARG A 70 -3.78 10.79 8.79
N ASP A 71 -4.35 11.90 8.29
CA ASP A 71 -5.53 12.53 8.90
C ASP A 71 -6.80 11.66 8.74
N TYR A 72 -6.88 10.86 7.67
CA TYR A 72 -8.06 10.05 7.34
C TYR A 72 -7.81 8.53 7.41
N GLN A 73 -6.65 8.08 7.90
CA GLN A 73 -6.28 6.66 7.85
C GLN A 73 -7.24 5.75 8.63
N GLU A 74 -7.79 6.22 9.76
CA GLU A 74 -8.71 5.43 10.57
C GLU A 74 -10.00 5.11 9.79
N GLU A 75 -10.65 6.15 9.25
CA GLU A 75 -11.86 6.00 8.42
C GLU A 75 -11.57 5.17 7.14
N TYR A 76 -10.40 5.38 6.54
CA TYR A 76 -9.99 4.60 5.38
C TYR A 76 -9.81 3.11 5.70
N ILE A 77 -9.15 2.78 6.81
CA ILE A 77 -8.93 1.39 7.24
C ILE A 77 -10.28 0.74 7.56
N GLU A 78 -11.16 1.42 8.29
CA GLU A 78 -12.51 0.89 8.58
C GLU A 78 -13.28 0.55 7.31
N TYR A 79 -13.26 1.45 6.32
CA TYR A 79 -13.94 1.22 5.05
C TYR A 79 -13.29 0.08 4.24
N TRP A 80 -11.96 -0.04 4.28
CA TRP A 80 -11.23 -1.14 3.66
C TRP A 80 -11.58 -2.49 4.32
N GLU A 81 -11.60 -2.55 5.65
CA GLU A 81 -11.98 -3.74 6.42
C GLU A 81 -13.43 -4.16 6.16
N GLU A 82 -14.35 -3.19 6.09
CA GLU A 82 -15.76 -3.44 5.76
C GLU A 82 -15.91 -4.00 4.34
N TYR A 83 -15.17 -3.44 3.38
CA TYR A 83 -15.24 -3.86 1.98
C TYR A 83 -14.73 -5.29 1.77
N PHE A 84 -13.57 -5.64 2.35
CA PHE A 84 -12.96 -6.97 2.20
C PHE A 84 -13.45 -8.00 3.23
N GLY A 85 -14.19 -7.57 4.26
CA GLY A 85 -14.73 -8.44 5.29
C GLY A 85 -13.68 -9.09 6.19
N CYS A 86 -12.49 -8.49 6.30
CA CYS A 86 -11.37 -9.01 7.08
C CYS A 86 -10.61 -7.87 7.79
N LYS A 87 -9.80 -8.22 8.80
CA LYS A 87 -8.98 -7.23 9.50
C LYS A 87 -7.76 -6.85 8.67
N ALA A 88 -7.48 -5.55 8.62
CA ALA A 88 -6.35 -5.01 7.89
C ALA A 88 -5.04 -5.54 8.45
N ILE A 89 -4.15 -5.97 7.56
CA ILE A 89 -2.76 -6.29 7.89
C ILE A 89 -1.91 -5.09 7.52
N TYR A 90 -1.01 -4.67 8.41
CA TYR A 90 -0.11 -3.55 8.17
C TYR A 90 1.17 -3.99 7.44
N HIS A 91 1.74 -3.07 6.68
CA HIS A 91 2.86 -3.35 5.77
C HIS A 91 4.14 -3.79 6.49
N ASP A 92 4.50 -3.12 7.59
CA ASP A 92 5.62 -3.48 8.48
C ASP A 92 5.46 -4.89 9.10
N THR A 93 4.23 -5.23 9.51
CA THR A 93 3.89 -6.55 10.06
C THR A 93 4.00 -7.64 8.99
N TYR A 94 3.63 -7.33 7.75
CA TYR A 94 3.73 -8.25 6.62
C TYR A 94 5.19 -8.53 6.25
N LYS A 95 6.04 -7.50 6.13
CA LYS A 95 7.49 -7.64 5.86
C LYS A 95 8.17 -8.56 6.88
N THR A 96 7.87 -8.37 8.16
CA THR A 96 8.43 -9.18 9.24
C THR A 96 8.07 -10.67 9.12
N LYS A 97 6.86 -10.98 8.62
CA LYS A 97 6.44 -12.37 8.35
C LYS A 97 7.15 -12.97 7.16
N GLU A 98 7.39 -12.22 6.09
CA GLU A 98 8.15 -12.72 4.93
C GLU A 98 9.63 -12.97 5.26
N GLU A 99 10.24 -12.14 6.10
CA GLU A 99 11.64 -12.28 6.51
C GLU A 99 11.86 -13.40 7.53
N SER A 100 10.84 -13.77 8.32
CA SER A 100 10.90 -14.86 9.30
C SER A 100 10.58 -16.24 8.72
N ILE A 101 10.06 -16.31 7.49
CA ILE A 101 10.06 -17.55 6.72
C ILE A 101 11.51 -17.74 6.25
N ASP A 102 12.26 -18.58 6.98
CA ASP A 102 13.59 -19.06 6.59
C ASP A 102 13.49 -19.75 5.22
N LYS A 103 13.57 -18.95 4.15
CA LYS A 103 13.64 -19.45 2.78
C LYS A 103 14.88 -20.34 2.78
N PRO A 104 14.77 -21.65 2.47
CA PRO A 104 15.96 -22.48 2.38
C PRO A 104 16.90 -21.76 1.42
N ARG A 105 18.09 -21.39 1.92
CA ARG A 105 19.12 -20.76 1.11
C ARG A 105 19.30 -21.66 -0.10
N PHE A 106 18.80 -21.25 -1.25
CA PHE A 106 19.05 -21.97 -2.49
C PHE A 106 20.57 -21.95 -2.65
N ASN A 107 21.21 -23.10 -2.46
CA ASN A 107 22.64 -23.26 -2.67
C ASN A 107 22.81 -23.53 -4.17
N PRO A 108 23.26 -22.55 -4.98
CA PRO A 108 23.37 -22.73 -6.42
C PRO A 108 24.47 -23.72 -6.84
N ASN A 109 25.20 -24.31 -5.88
CA ASN A 109 26.29 -25.25 -6.17
C ASN A 109 25.94 -26.74 -6.01
N LEU A 110 24.70 -27.10 -5.64
CA LEU A 110 24.31 -28.52 -5.59
C LEU A 110 23.76 -28.98 -6.95
N GLY A 111 24.64 -29.06 -7.95
CA GLY A 111 24.23 -29.46 -9.30
C GLY A 111 25.34 -29.72 -10.31
N LYS A 112 26.59 -29.96 -9.88
CA LYS A 112 27.65 -30.45 -10.77
C LYS A 112 28.48 -31.53 -10.09
N SER A 113 27.92 -32.74 -10.04
CA SER A 113 28.74 -33.95 -10.08
C SER A 113 28.57 -34.60 -11.45
N ARG A 114 29.70 -34.83 -12.11
CA ARG A 114 29.83 -35.78 -13.23
C ARG A 114 29.74 -37.21 -12.70
#